data_AF-A0A9E6BQS9-F1
#
_entry.id   AF-A0A9E6BQS9-F1
#
_cell.length_a   1.000
_cell.length_b   1.000
_cell.length_c   1.000
_cell.angle_alpha   90.00
_cell.angle_beta   90.00
_cell.angle_gamma   90.00
#
_symmetry.space_group_name_H-M   'P 1'
#
loop_
_entity.id
_entity.type
_entity.pdbx_description
1 polymer ?
#
loop_
_entity_poly.entity_id
_entity_poly.type
_entity_poly.pdbx_seq_one_letter_code
_entity_poly.pdbx_strand_id
1 'polypeptide(L)'
;RALINSSVPLRPPTDPSREKMIRAFRWDRRARAELTGVPAGTYAVYLYIWEETRPETITIRLNGQVVRSHYRTGPRGRWERLGPWITQVRQGHIVISATGGAANFSGIEVWRRP
;
A
#
# COMPACT_ATOMS: atom_id res chain seq x y z
N ARG A 1 -6.88 -12.27 -6.54
CA ARG A 1 -5.72 -12.48 -7.44
C ARG A 1 -5.09 -11.13 -7.74
N ALA A 2 -3.76 -11.04 -7.88
CA ALA A 2 -3.09 -9.81 -8.32
C ALA A 2 -3.13 -9.68 -9.85
N LEU A 3 -3.21 -8.45 -10.33
CA LEU A 3 -2.98 -8.06 -11.72
C LEU A 3 -1.49 -7.78 -11.92
N ILE A 4 -1.01 -7.90 -13.15
CA ILE A 4 0.40 -7.64 -13.50
C ILE A 4 0.44 -6.77 -14.75
N ASN A 5 1.18 -5.66 -14.71
CA ASN A 5 1.46 -4.86 -15.90
C ASN A 5 2.93 -4.43 -15.98
N SER A 6 3.68 -4.96 -16.96
CA SER A 6 5.09 -4.63 -17.20
C SER A 6 5.30 -3.55 -18.26
N SER A 7 4.25 -3.08 -18.93
CA SER A 7 4.33 -2.10 -20.02
C SER A 7 4.52 -0.65 -19.54
N VAL A 8 4.27 -0.38 -18.26
CA VAL A 8 4.31 0.98 -17.70
C VAL A 8 5.65 1.20 -16.97
N PRO A 9 6.48 2.16 -17.41
CA PRO A 9 7.73 2.49 -16.74
C PRO A 9 7.49 3.01 -15.32
N LEU A 10 8.28 2.54 -14.36
CA LEU A 10 8.19 3.01 -12.97
C LEU A 10 8.87 4.36 -12.81
N ARG A 11 8.25 5.23 -12.03
CA ARG A 11 8.75 6.56 -11.69
C ARG A 11 8.68 6.76 -10.16
N PRO A 12 9.82 6.85 -9.46
CA PRO A 12 11.19 6.67 -9.96
C PRO A 12 11.50 5.22 -10.41
N PRO A 13 12.58 4.95 -11.15
CA PRO A 13 13.08 3.58 -11.32
C PRO A 13 13.52 2.98 -9.97
N THR A 14 13.61 1.65 -9.89
CA THR A 14 14.03 0.91 -8.70
C THR A 14 14.74 -0.39 -9.08
N ASP A 15 15.25 -1.13 -8.10
CA ASP A 15 15.83 -2.46 -8.30
C ASP A 15 14.83 -3.48 -8.90
N PRO A 16 15.31 -4.53 -9.60
CA PRO A 16 14.45 -5.49 -10.29
C PRO A 16 13.43 -6.22 -9.39
N SER A 17 13.80 -6.50 -8.14
CA SER A 17 12.93 -7.21 -7.20
C SER A 17 11.75 -6.34 -6.79
N ARG A 18 12.02 -5.08 -6.42
CA ARG A 18 10.95 -4.12 -6.11
C ARG A 18 10.13 -3.77 -7.35
N GLU A 19 10.75 -3.67 -8.53
CA GLU A 19 10.02 -3.43 -9.78
C GLU A 19 8.97 -4.53 -10.04
N LYS A 20 9.36 -5.80 -9.91
CA LYS A 20 8.45 -6.94 -10.07
C LYS A 20 7.28 -6.88 -9.09
N MET A 21 7.56 -6.52 -7.82
CA MET A 21 6.52 -6.33 -6.80
C MET A 21 5.59 -5.16 -7.15
N ILE A 22 6.12 -3.98 -7.47
CA ILE A 22 5.31 -2.78 -7.77
C ILE A 22 4.34 -3.04 -8.93
N ARG A 23 4.81 -3.73 -9.98
CA ARG A 23 4.04 -4.06 -11.18
C ARG A 23 3.00 -5.16 -10.96
N ALA A 24 3.03 -5.85 -9.82
CA ALA A 24 2.04 -6.83 -9.40
C ALA A 24 1.13 -6.24 -8.30
N PHE A 25 -0.11 -5.92 -8.62
CA PHE A 25 -0.97 -5.14 -7.72
C PHE A 25 -2.37 -5.72 -7.59
N ARG A 26 -3.03 -5.42 -6.47
CA ARG A 26 -4.48 -5.63 -6.30
C ARG A 26 -5.18 -4.29 -6.51
N TRP A 27 -6.05 -4.24 -7.51
CA TRP A 27 -6.89 -3.09 -7.82
C TRP A 27 -8.26 -3.22 -7.15
N ASP A 28 -8.72 -2.14 -6.50
CA ASP A 28 -10.10 -2.03 -6.00
C ASP A 28 -10.45 -0.55 -5.70
N ARG A 29 -11.73 -0.18 -5.73
CA ARG A 29 -12.25 1.12 -5.24
C ARG A 29 -12.46 1.16 -3.72
N ARG A 30 -12.44 -0.01 -3.08
CA ARG A 30 -12.47 -0.22 -1.63
C ARG A 30 -11.34 -1.18 -1.24
N ALA A 31 -10.11 -0.85 -1.68
CA ALA A 31 -8.95 -1.69 -1.46
C ALA A 31 -8.76 -1.98 0.03
N ARG A 32 -8.56 -3.26 0.35
CA ARG A 32 -8.34 -3.75 1.72
C ARG A 32 -7.34 -4.90 1.68
N ALA A 33 -6.38 -4.85 2.58
CA ALA A 33 -5.50 -5.97 2.89
C ALA A 33 -5.47 -6.16 4.40
N GLU A 34 -5.49 -7.41 4.83
CA GLU A 34 -5.46 -7.79 6.23
C GLU A 34 -4.36 -8.83 6.42
N LEU A 35 -3.45 -8.54 7.34
CA LEU A 35 -2.47 -9.48 7.83
C LEU A 35 -3.02 -10.05 9.12
N THR A 36 -3.11 -11.38 9.20
CA THR A 36 -3.58 -12.12 10.38
C THR A 36 -2.41 -12.88 11.00
N GLY A 37 -2.57 -13.32 12.26
CA GLY A 37 -1.51 -14.01 13.00
C GLY A 37 -0.31 -13.13 13.35
N VAL A 38 -0.46 -11.80 13.33
CA VAL A 38 0.61 -10.86 13.70
C VAL A 38 0.79 -10.86 15.22
N PRO A 39 1.97 -11.20 15.77
CA PRO A 39 2.19 -11.20 17.21
C PRO A 39 1.88 -9.86 17.86
N ALA A 40 1.57 -9.87 19.16
CA ALA A 40 1.37 -8.63 19.91
C ALA A 40 2.69 -7.82 19.95
N GLY A 41 2.57 -6.51 19.72
CA GLY A 41 3.72 -5.62 19.70
C GLY A 41 3.46 -4.31 18.97
N THR A 42 4.47 -3.45 18.94
CA THR A 42 4.46 -2.22 18.17
C THR A 42 5.12 -2.46 16.82
N TYR A 43 4.48 -1.98 15.75
CA TYR A 43 4.95 -2.19 14.38
C TYR A 43 4.97 -0.89 13.59
N ALA A 44 5.96 -0.76 12.71
CA ALA A 44 5.96 0.20 11.61
C ALA A 44 5.44 -0.48 10.34
N VAL A 45 4.40 0.08 9.75
CA VAL A 45 3.72 -0.45 8.56
C VAL A 45 3.96 0.49 7.38
N TYR A 46 4.26 -0.10 6.22
CA TYR A 46 4.41 0.61 4.95
C TYR A 46 3.53 0.01 3.87
N LEU A 47 3.06 0.86 2.96
CA LEU A 47 2.28 0.46 1.78
C LEU A 47 2.99 0.91 0.51
N TYR A 48 3.17 -0.01 -0.42
CA TYR A 48 3.55 0.30 -1.80
C TYR A 48 2.29 0.48 -2.64
N ILE A 49 2.14 1.68 -3.22
CA ILE A 49 1.07 2.02 -4.15
C ILE A 49 1.64 2.39 -5.51
N TRP A 50 0.98 1.99 -6.59
CA TRP A 50 1.40 2.27 -7.97
C TRP A 50 0.28 2.84 -8.82
N GLU A 51 0.51 3.98 -9.45
CA GLU A 51 -0.42 4.51 -10.45
C GLU A 51 -0.13 3.92 -11.83
N GLU A 52 -1.05 3.10 -12.33
CA GLU A 52 -0.87 2.36 -13.58
C GLU A 52 -1.52 3.08 -14.78
N THR A 53 -2.55 3.91 -14.55
CA THR A 53 -3.32 4.57 -15.62
C THR A 53 -3.42 6.08 -15.45
N ARG A 54 -4.10 6.57 -14.40
CA ARG A 54 -4.38 8.00 -14.23
C ARG A 54 -4.55 8.34 -12.75
N PRO A 55 -4.20 9.57 -12.32
CA PRO A 55 -4.27 9.95 -10.91
C PRO A 55 -5.65 9.72 -10.29
N GLU A 56 -5.64 9.17 -9.09
CA GLU A 56 -6.78 9.01 -8.19
C GLU A 56 -6.53 9.80 -6.90
N THR A 57 -7.60 10.12 -6.17
CA THR A 57 -7.53 10.72 -4.83
C THR A 57 -8.11 9.74 -3.82
N ILE A 58 -7.29 9.31 -2.87
CA ILE A 58 -7.66 8.26 -1.91
C ILE A 58 -7.40 8.68 -0.47
N THR A 59 -8.14 8.09 0.46
CA THR A 59 -7.87 8.13 1.90
C THR A 59 -7.47 6.75 2.37
N ILE A 60 -6.30 6.66 3.02
CA ILE A 60 -5.69 5.44 3.53
C ILE A 60 -5.93 5.35 5.03
N ARG A 61 -6.33 4.17 5.49
CA ARG A 61 -6.54 3.84 6.90
C ARG A 61 -5.68 2.65 7.33
N LEU A 62 -5.15 2.71 8.54
CA LEU A 62 -4.49 1.62 9.24
C LEU A 62 -5.32 1.29 10.49
N ASN A 63 -5.78 0.06 10.62
CA ASN A 63 -6.65 -0.40 11.71
C ASN A 63 -7.86 0.54 11.93
N GLY A 64 -8.47 1.00 10.84
CA GLY A 64 -9.61 1.92 10.85
C GLY A 64 -9.26 3.40 11.05
N GLN A 65 -8.05 3.72 11.52
CA GLN A 65 -7.60 5.10 11.71
C GLN A 65 -7.05 5.69 10.42
N VAL A 66 -7.42 6.93 10.11
CA VAL A 66 -6.89 7.64 8.93
C VAL A 66 -5.42 7.96 9.15
N VAL A 67 -4.56 7.40 8.31
CA VAL A 67 -3.10 7.63 8.34
C VAL A 67 -2.61 8.53 7.21
N ARG A 68 -3.43 8.70 6.17
CA ARG A 68 -3.18 9.63 5.06
C ARG A 68 -4.50 9.96 4.36
N SER A 69 -4.94 11.20 4.46
CA SER A 69 -6.15 11.70 3.78
C SER A 69 -5.82 12.38 2.46
N HIS A 70 -6.78 12.41 1.53
CA HIS A 70 -6.71 13.13 0.25
C HIS A 70 -5.41 12.92 -0.55
N TYR A 71 -4.84 11.71 -0.49
CA TYR A 71 -3.60 11.40 -1.18
C TYR A 71 -3.84 11.25 -2.68
N ARG A 72 -3.13 12.05 -3.47
CA ARG A 72 -3.12 11.95 -4.93
C ARG A 72 -2.06 10.93 -5.36
N THR A 73 -2.48 9.85 -6.02
CA THR A 73 -1.58 8.78 -6.49
C THR A 73 -0.58 9.28 -7.53
N GLY A 74 -0.94 10.34 -8.26
CA GLY A 74 -0.08 11.10 -9.17
C GLY A 74 -0.12 10.57 -10.61
N PRO A 75 0.83 10.94 -11.48
CA PRO A 75 0.79 10.54 -12.89
C PRO A 75 1.08 9.05 -13.08
N ARG A 76 0.68 8.52 -14.26
CA ARG A 76 0.99 7.16 -14.70
C ARG A 76 2.47 6.80 -14.51
N GLY A 77 2.72 5.62 -13.94
CA GLY A 77 4.04 5.11 -13.61
C GLY A 77 4.52 5.50 -12.21
N ARG A 78 3.91 6.49 -11.56
CA ARG A 78 4.33 6.91 -10.22
C ARG A 78 4.05 5.81 -9.21
N TRP A 79 5.03 5.48 -8.39
CA TRP A 79 4.83 4.65 -7.22
C TRP A 79 5.46 5.30 -5.99
N GLU A 80 4.97 4.92 -4.81
CA GLU A 80 5.55 5.37 -3.54
C GLU A 80 5.50 4.24 -2.52
N ARG A 81 6.51 4.24 -1.64
CA ARG A 81 6.47 3.54 -0.34
C ARG A 81 5.97 4.53 0.71
N LEU A 82 4.70 4.40 1.08
CA LEU A 82 4.04 5.25 2.07
C LEU A 82 4.25 4.69 3.48
N GLY A 83 4.36 5.57 4.48
CA GLY A 83 4.70 5.22 5.86
C GLY A 83 6.08 5.77 6.27
N PRO A 84 6.63 5.39 7.44
CA PRO A 84 6.07 4.42 8.37
C PRO A 84 4.83 4.97 9.07
N TRP A 85 3.83 4.11 9.24
CA TRP A 85 2.75 4.34 10.20
C TRP A 85 2.89 3.38 11.36
N ILE A 86 2.90 3.93 12.57
CA ILE A 86 3.08 3.13 13.78
C ILE A 86 1.72 2.63 14.26
N THR A 87 1.62 1.32 14.54
CA THR A 87 0.44 0.73 15.16
C THR A 87 0.84 -0.27 16.24
N GLN A 88 0.00 -0.36 17.28
CA GLN A 88 0.08 -1.44 18.24
C GLN A 88 -0.84 -2.58 17.79
N VAL A 89 -0.32 -3.79 17.74
CA VAL A 89 -1.11 -5.01 17.50
C VAL A 89 -1.43 -5.66 18.85
N ARG A 90 -2.73 -5.86 19.10
CA ARG A 90 -3.25 -6.55 20.28
C ARG A 90 -4.06 -7.80 19.94
N GLN A 91 -4.71 -7.80 18.79
CA GLN A 91 -5.70 -8.81 18.38
C GLN A 91 -5.25 -9.61 17.15
N GLY A 92 -3.94 -9.77 16.97
CA GLY A 92 -3.42 -10.66 15.93
C GLY A 92 -3.49 -10.13 14.50
N HIS A 93 -3.94 -8.88 14.28
CA HIS A 93 -4.18 -8.37 12.94
C HIS A 93 -3.66 -6.96 12.69
N ILE A 94 -3.32 -6.71 11.42
CA ILE A 94 -3.08 -5.37 10.85
C ILE A 94 -3.95 -5.26 9.60
N VAL A 95 -4.82 -4.25 9.56
CA VAL A 95 -5.68 -3.97 8.42
C VAL A 95 -5.26 -2.65 7.79
N ILE A 96 -4.97 -2.67 6.50
CA ILE A 96 -4.79 -1.45 5.70
C ILE A 96 -5.89 -1.37 4.65
N SER A 97 -6.48 -0.19 4.50
CA SER A 97 -7.53 0.04 3.51
C SER A 97 -7.45 1.40 2.85
N ALA A 98 -8.02 1.52 1.67
CA ALA A 98 -8.15 2.78 0.93
C ALA A 98 -9.57 2.95 0.37
N THR A 99 -10.02 4.21 0.33
CA THR A 99 -11.35 4.62 -0.15
C THR A 99 -11.26 5.97 -0.88
N GLY A 100 -12.32 6.39 -1.57
CA GLY A 100 -12.43 7.68 -2.27
C GLY A 100 -12.08 7.61 -3.76
N GLY A 101 -11.17 6.70 -4.13
CA GLY A 101 -10.78 6.42 -5.50
C GLY A 101 -10.34 4.96 -5.64
N ALA A 102 -9.89 4.57 -6.84
CA ALA A 102 -9.27 3.27 -7.05
C ALA A 102 -7.84 3.25 -6.50
N ALA A 103 -7.45 2.15 -5.86
CA ALA A 103 -6.09 1.97 -5.35
C ALA A 103 -5.49 0.65 -5.83
N ASN A 104 -4.20 0.71 -6.18
CA ASN A 104 -3.39 -0.43 -6.57
C ASN A 104 -2.41 -0.76 -5.45
N PHE A 105 -2.75 -1.74 -4.61
CA PHE A 105 -1.85 -2.19 -3.54
C PHE A 105 -0.85 -3.19 -4.12
N SER A 106 0.42 -2.80 -4.17
CA SER A 106 1.49 -3.65 -4.73
C SER A 106 2.28 -4.42 -3.69
N GLY A 107 2.40 -3.89 -2.46
CA GLY A 107 3.17 -4.53 -1.40
C GLY A 107 2.95 -3.89 -0.05
N ILE A 108 3.19 -4.65 1.02
CA ILE A 108 3.12 -4.19 2.41
C ILE A 108 4.37 -4.65 3.13
N GLU A 109 5.02 -3.76 3.88
CA GLU A 109 6.05 -4.12 4.83
C GLU A 109 5.55 -3.92 6.26
N VAL A 110 5.96 -4.82 7.15
CA VAL A 110 5.64 -4.76 8.59
C VAL A 110 6.91 -5.03 9.37
N TRP A 111 7.32 -4.06 10.19
CA TRP A 111 8.55 -4.11 10.97
C TRP A 111 8.24 -3.99 12.45
N ARG A 112 8.60 -5.01 13.24
CA ARG A 112 8.46 -4.93 14.70
C ARG A 112 9.41 -3.86 15.24
N ARG A 113 8.91 -3.00 16.11
CA ARG A 113 9.69 -1.99 16.83
C ARG A 113 10.15 -2.57 18.17
N PRO A 114 11.30 -2.13 18.70
CA PRO A 114 11.72 -2.45 20.07
C PRO A 114 10.64 -2.07 21.10
#